data_AF-A0A5B9YDE4-F1
#
_entry.id   AF-A0A5B9YDE4-F1
#
_cell.length_a   1.000
_cell.length_b   1.000
_cell.length_c   1.000
_cell.angle_alpha   90.00
_cell.angle_beta   90.00
_cell.angle_gamma   90.00
#
_symmetry.space_group_name_H-M   'P 1'
#
loop_
_entity.id
_entity.type
_entity.pdbx_description
1 polymer ?
#
loop_
_entity_poly.entity_id
_entity_poly.type
_entity_poly.pdbx_seq_one_letter_code
_entity_poly.pdbx_strand_id
1 'polypeptide(L)'
;MHLLERIEEYVQDIKKNSYIYDIQKAGIEIFCKYITNSGLDIREEDLDRQMLDKLLLYWLPRNKKYLSDVEAYQIIYTIHDIYYYIKKRNKQEEVETPTILESYGQEYMRVYKAKNMLLKMTKDPVVSVNPIIIALDKYKEKKKKNNYTDIATTYEQAVFEVQECKEGGQVILNKLGQSKPYKLLLEYPTYKYLRVGDILHAVIKRKLFYVYWEVEELKFYYLPQAQEFLVL
;
A
#
# COMPACT_ATOMS: atom_id res chain seq x y z
N MET A 1 -24.17 -13.20 12.43
CA MET A 1 -24.53 -11.77 12.73
C MET A 1 -23.97 -10.88 11.63
N HIS A 2 -24.44 -9.64 11.44
CA HIS A 2 -23.82 -8.76 10.43
C HIS A 2 -22.39 -8.42 10.85
N LEU A 3 -21.43 -8.43 9.90
CA LEU A 3 -20.01 -8.22 10.24
C LEU A 3 -19.76 -6.86 10.89
N LEU A 4 -20.40 -5.79 10.41
CA LEU A 4 -20.28 -4.46 11.04
C LEU A 4 -20.78 -4.43 12.49
N GLU A 5 -21.90 -5.09 12.80
CA GLU A 5 -22.40 -5.18 14.18
C GLU A 5 -21.38 -5.90 15.07
N ARG A 6 -20.68 -6.92 14.52
CA ARG A 6 -19.63 -7.63 15.29
C ARG A 6 -18.41 -6.76 15.54
N ILE A 7 -18.03 -5.95 14.56
CA ILE A 7 -16.94 -4.98 14.73
C ILE A 7 -17.34 -3.93 15.77
N GLU A 8 -18.61 -3.51 15.82
CA GLU A 8 -19.10 -2.61 16.86
C GLU A 8 -19.02 -3.23 18.27
N GLU A 9 -19.39 -4.51 18.44
CA GLU A 9 -19.19 -5.20 19.72
C GLU A 9 -17.71 -5.23 20.13
N TYR A 10 -16.82 -5.57 19.19
CA TYR A 10 -15.37 -5.53 19.42
C TYR A 10 -14.91 -4.14 19.88
N VAL A 11 -15.41 -3.09 19.21
CA VAL A 11 -15.13 -1.69 19.57
C VAL A 11 -15.56 -1.39 21.01
N GLN A 12 -16.74 -1.85 21.44
CA GLN A 12 -17.20 -1.63 22.82
C GLN A 12 -16.32 -2.35 23.85
N ASP A 13 -15.78 -3.52 23.50
CA ASP A 13 -14.86 -4.25 24.37
C ASP A 13 -13.52 -3.53 24.52
N ILE A 14 -12.91 -3.08 23.42
CA ILE A 14 -11.61 -2.40 23.48
C ILE A 14 -11.70 -0.98 24.03
N LYS A 15 -12.85 -0.30 23.92
CA LYS A 15 -13.06 1.06 24.47
C LYS A 15 -12.87 1.12 25.99
N LYS A 16 -12.94 -0.02 26.68
CA LYS A 16 -12.59 -0.14 28.11
C LYS A 16 -11.12 0.22 28.38
N ASN A 17 -10.26 0.14 27.36
CA ASN A 17 -8.87 0.57 27.38
C ASN A 17 -8.63 1.64 26.29
N SER A 18 -8.61 2.91 26.71
CA SER A 18 -8.48 4.05 25.79
C SER A 18 -7.22 3.98 24.92
N TYR A 19 -6.10 3.53 25.48
CA TYR A 19 -4.83 3.41 24.76
C TYR A 19 -4.91 2.43 23.58
N ILE A 20 -5.52 1.26 23.79
CA ILE A 20 -5.70 0.26 22.73
C ILE A 20 -6.63 0.82 21.66
N TYR A 21 -7.75 1.42 22.07
CA TYR A 21 -8.72 1.99 21.15
C TYR A 21 -8.09 3.10 20.27
N ASP A 22 -7.28 3.99 20.85
CA ASP A 22 -6.64 5.07 20.10
C ASP A 22 -5.67 4.56 19.03
N ILE A 23 -4.94 3.48 19.32
CA ILE A 23 -4.04 2.83 18.34
C ILE A 23 -4.84 2.18 17.21
N GLN A 24 -5.97 1.57 17.52
CA GLN A 24 -6.71 0.76 16.55
C GLN A 24 -7.77 1.55 15.76
N LYS A 25 -8.13 2.75 16.22
CA LYS A 25 -9.21 3.56 15.63
C LYS A 25 -9.10 3.69 14.11
N ALA A 26 -7.91 4.03 13.60
CA ALA A 26 -7.70 4.19 12.16
C ALA A 26 -7.88 2.87 11.37
N GLY A 27 -7.43 1.76 11.95
CA GLY A 27 -7.61 0.42 11.37
C GLY A 27 -9.08 -0.01 11.32
N ILE A 28 -9.82 0.26 12.39
CA ILE A 28 -11.27 -0.01 12.49
C ILE A 28 -12.03 0.79 11.43
N GLU A 29 -11.78 2.10 11.35
CA GLU A 29 -12.43 2.96 10.35
C GLU A 29 -12.15 2.50 8.91
N ILE A 30 -10.92 2.09 8.62
CA ILE A 30 -10.52 1.53 7.32
C ILE A 30 -11.28 0.24 7.02
N PHE A 31 -11.35 -0.67 7.99
CA PHE A 31 -11.99 -1.96 7.78
C PHE A 31 -13.50 -1.79 7.58
N CYS A 32 -14.17 -1.02 8.44
CA CYS A 32 -15.59 -0.70 8.28
C CYS A 32 -15.87 -0.08 6.92
N LYS A 33 -15.04 0.88 6.48
CA LYS A 33 -15.20 1.51 5.17
C LYS A 33 -15.04 0.51 4.01
N TYR A 34 -14.14 -0.46 4.12
CA TYR A 34 -14.02 -1.53 3.13
C TYR A 34 -15.29 -2.39 3.07
N ILE A 35 -15.83 -2.80 4.22
CA ILE A 35 -17.07 -3.57 4.29
C ILE A 35 -18.22 -2.78 3.66
N THR A 36 -18.44 -1.53 4.06
CA THR A 36 -19.51 -0.69 3.50
C THR A 36 -19.36 -0.47 1.99
N ASN A 37 -18.13 -0.25 1.50
CA ASN A 37 -17.87 -0.05 0.07
C ASN A 37 -18.06 -1.31 -0.78
N SER A 38 -18.05 -2.50 -0.18
CA SER A 38 -18.31 -3.74 -0.91
C SER A 38 -19.76 -3.84 -1.40
N GLY A 39 -20.69 -3.09 -0.78
CA GLY A 39 -22.11 -3.09 -1.13
C GLY A 39 -22.82 -4.41 -0.84
N LEU A 40 -22.16 -5.35 -0.18
CA LEU A 40 -22.67 -6.67 0.16
C LEU A 40 -23.10 -6.70 1.63
N ASP A 41 -24.23 -7.35 1.89
CA ASP A 41 -24.68 -7.73 3.24
C ASP A 41 -23.79 -8.89 3.73
N ILE A 42 -22.65 -8.53 4.32
CA ILE A 42 -21.60 -9.49 4.70
C ILE A 42 -21.87 -9.95 6.13
N ARG A 43 -22.05 -11.27 6.28
CA ARG A 43 -22.16 -11.88 7.60
C ARG A 43 -20.78 -12.17 8.17
N GLU A 44 -20.69 -12.28 9.48
CA GLU A 44 -19.43 -12.56 10.16
C GLU A 44 -18.83 -13.93 9.77
N GLU A 45 -19.65 -14.88 9.36
CA GLU A 45 -19.22 -16.21 8.92
C GLU A 45 -18.53 -16.16 7.55
N ASP A 46 -18.86 -15.17 6.72
CA ASP A 46 -18.28 -14.95 5.39
C ASP A 46 -16.90 -14.28 5.47
N LEU A 47 -16.47 -13.86 6.66
CA LEU A 47 -15.13 -13.31 6.85
C LEU A 47 -14.08 -14.41 6.74
N ASP A 48 -13.42 -14.44 5.58
CA ASP A 48 -12.35 -15.36 5.24
C ASP A 48 -11.02 -14.65 4.95
N ARG A 49 -9.99 -15.45 4.70
CA ARG A 49 -8.65 -14.93 4.40
C ARG A 49 -8.59 -14.21 3.06
N GLN A 50 -9.31 -14.69 2.05
CA GLN A 50 -9.30 -14.10 0.71
C GLN A 50 -9.85 -12.67 0.71
N MET A 51 -10.90 -12.42 1.50
CA MET A 51 -11.48 -11.10 1.69
C MET A 51 -10.51 -10.13 2.35
N LEU A 52 -9.74 -10.61 3.33
CA LEU A 52 -8.70 -9.83 4.00
C LEU A 52 -7.50 -9.58 3.09
N ASP A 53 -7.08 -10.57 2.32
CA ASP A 53 -6.01 -10.44 1.33
C ASP A 53 -6.40 -9.39 0.28
N LYS A 54 -7.65 -9.37 -0.19
CA LYS A 54 -8.16 -8.34 -1.10
C LYS A 54 -8.19 -6.94 -0.46
N LEU A 55 -8.59 -6.84 0.81
CA LEU A 55 -8.53 -5.59 1.57
C LEU A 55 -7.11 -5.07 1.63
N LEU A 56 -6.20 -5.91 2.11
CA LEU A 56 -4.82 -5.52 2.38
C LEU A 56 -4.09 -5.28 1.07
N LEU A 57 -3.98 -6.27 0.20
CA LEU A 57 -3.11 -6.26 -0.97
C LEU A 57 -3.58 -5.31 -2.08
N TYR A 58 -4.87 -5.01 -2.15
CA TYR A 58 -5.42 -4.23 -3.27
C TYR A 58 -6.18 -2.98 -2.82
N TRP A 59 -7.18 -3.13 -1.96
CA TRP A 59 -8.08 -2.02 -1.62
C TRP A 59 -7.36 -0.93 -0.81
N LEU A 60 -6.58 -1.32 0.21
CA LEU A 60 -5.92 -0.39 1.12
C LEU A 60 -4.87 0.49 0.40
N PRO A 61 -3.92 -0.05 -0.37
CA PRO A 61 -2.96 0.76 -1.14
C PRO A 61 -3.63 1.75 -2.10
N ARG A 62 -4.79 1.39 -2.65
CA ARG A 62 -5.58 2.23 -3.56
C ARG A 62 -6.34 3.35 -2.87
N ASN A 63 -6.93 3.06 -1.71
CA ASN A 63 -7.82 4.00 -1.02
C ASN A 63 -7.11 4.84 0.04
N LYS A 64 -5.94 4.41 0.52
CA LYS A 64 -5.10 5.13 1.50
C LYS A 64 -3.70 5.33 0.93
N LYS A 65 -3.57 6.43 0.17
CA LYS A 65 -2.32 6.79 -0.49
C LYS A 65 -1.22 7.15 0.52
N TYR A 66 -1.52 7.96 1.52
CA TYR A 66 -0.55 8.46 2.49
C TYR A 66 -0.76 7.77 3.84
N LEU A 67 0.18 6.92 4.22
CA LEU A 67 0.30 6.33 5.55
C LEU A 67 1.80 6.30 5.89
N SER A 68 2.15 6.54 7.14
CA SER A 68 3.45 6.19 7.68
C SER A 68 3.60 4.67 7.80
N ASP A 69 4.83 4.21 7.94
CA ASP A 69 5.15 2.80 8.21
C ASP A 69 4.53 2.32 9.53
N VAL A 70 4.51 3.18 10.55
CA VAL A 70 3.86 2.89 11.84
C VAL A 70 2.34 2.74 11.68
N GLU A 71 1.67 3.69 11.02
CA GLU A 71 0.23 3.61 10.78
C GLU A 71 -0.14 2.38 9.93
N ALA A 72 0.66 2.07 8.92
CA ALA A 72 0.48 0.86 8.11
C ALA A 72 0.52 -0.40 8.97
N TYR A 73 1.50 -0.52 9.87
CA TYR A 73 1.59 -1.64 10.81
C TYR A 73 0.39 -1.71 11.76
N GLN A 74 -0.02 -0.57 12.33
CA GLN A 74 -1.17 -0.50 13.24
C GLN A 74 -2.47 -0.94 12.56
N ILE A 75 -2.65 -0.63 11.28
CA ILE A 75 -3.80 -1.11 10.50
C ILE A 75 -3.78 -2.64 10.38
N ILE A 76 -2.63 -3.24 10.04
CA ILE A 76 -2.50 -4.71 9.95
C ILE A 76 -2.77 -5.36 11.31
N TYR A 77 -2.19 -4.83 12.37
CA TYR A 77 -2.40 -5.29 13.74
C TYR A 77 -3.88 -5.25 14.13
N THR A 78 -4.56 -4.14 13.82
CA THR A 78 -5.99 -3.99 14.10
C THR A 78 -6.85 -5.00 13.34
N ILE A 79 -6.59 -5.18 12.04
CA ILE A 79 -7.33 -6.14 11.20
C ILE A 79 -7.10 -7.57 11.70
N HIS A 80 -5.87 -7.88 12.11
CA HIS A 80 -5.54 -9.16 12.73
C HIS A 80 -6.32 -9.41 14.02
N ASP A 81 -6.35 -8.44 14.94
CA ASP A 81 -7.07 -8.58 16.22
C ASP A 81 -8.58 -8.75 16.01
N ILE A 82 -9.18 -7.98 15.09
CA ILE A 82 -10.62 -8.10 14.76
C ILE A 82 -10.90 -9.49 14.18
N TYR A 83 -10.09 -9.95 13.22
CA TYR A 83 -10.26 -11.27 12.62
C TYR A 83 -10.17 -12.37 13.68
N TYR A 84 -9.16 -12.30 14.55
CA TYR A 84 -8.96 -13.25 15.63
C TYR A 84 -10.14 -13.26 16.63
N TYR A 85 -10.64 -12.07 17.01
CA TYR A 85 -11.79 -11.92 17.89
C TYR A 85 -13.03 -12.65 17.33
N ILE A 86 -13.30 -12.48 16.02
CA ILE A 86 -14.43 -13.10 15.34
C ILE A 86 -14.26 -14.62 15.26
N LYS A 87 -13.11 -15.11 14.80
CA LYS A 87 -12.83 -16.54 14.64
C LYS A 87 -12.91 -17.31 15.95
N LYS A 88 -12.29 -16.77 17.01
CA LYS A 88 -12.32 -17.36 18.36
C LYS A 88 -13.75 -17.52 18.87
N ARG A 89 -14.61 -16.53 18.63
CA ARG A 89 -16.01 -16.54 19.10
C ARG A 89 -16.87 -17.53 18.33
N ASN A 90 -16.59 -17.72 17.03
CA ASN A 90 -17.26 -18.71 16.19
C ASN A 90 -16.81 -20.16 16.45
N LYS A 91 -15.97 -20.40 17.48
CA LYS A 91 -15.38 -21.71 17.79
C LYS A 91 -14.67 -22.35 16.60
N GLN A 92 -14.19 -21.54 15.67
CA GLN A 92 -13.25 -22.01 14.65
C GLN A 92 -11.90 -22.10 15.36
N GLU A 93 -11.59 -23.30 15.88
CA GLU A 93 -10.48 -23.53 16.82
C GLU A 93 -9.09 -23.34 16.20
N GLU A 94 -8.97 -23.36 14.88
CA GLU A 94 -7.70 -23.18 14.19
C GLU A 94 -7.65 -21.79 13.54
N VAL A 95 -6.88 -20.90 14.15
CA VAL A 95 -6.46 -19.67 13.49
C VAL A 95 -5.46 -20.07 12.41
N GLU A 96 -5.79 -19.76 11.17
CA GLU A 96 -4.96 -20.07 10.01
C GLU A 96 -3.53 -19.55 10.19
N THR A 97 -2.55 -20.44 10.00
CA THR A 97 -1.13 -20.13 9.98
C THR A 97 -0.61 -20.15 8.54
N PRO A 98 0.22 -19.18 8.11
CA PRO A 98 0.69 -18.02 8.88
C PRO A 98 -0.42 -17.00 9.16
N THR A 99 -0.35 -16.37 10.33
CA THR A 99 -1.29 -15.31 10.72
C THR A 99 -1.19 -14.10 9.80
N ILE A 100 -2.22 -13.25 9.79
CA ILE A 100 -2.23 -11.99 9.02
C ILE A 100 -1.03 -11.12 9.41
N LEU A 101 -0.73 -11.01 10.70
CA LEU A 101 0.36 -10.18 11.20
C LEU A 101 1.74 -10.72 10.78
N GLU A 102 1.94 -12.05 10.82
CA GLU A 102 3.17 -12.69 10.33
C GLU A 102 3.33 -12.51 8.81
N SER A 103 2.22 -12.61 8.07
CA SER A 103 2.24 -12.53 6.61
C SER A 103 2.51 -11.11 6.11
N TYR A 104 1.96 -10.10 6.80
CA TYR A 104 1.91 -8.74 6.28
C TYR A 104 2.55 -7.67 7.15
N GLY A 105 2.71 -7.87 8.47
CA GLY A 105 3.10 -6.81 9.40
C GLY A 105 4.39 -6.09 9.01
N GLN A 106 5.50 -6.82 8.92
CA GLN A 106 6.80 -6.24 8.55
C GLN A 106 6.83 -5.80 7.08
N GLU A 107 6.14 -6.53 6.20
CA GLU A 107 6.09 -6.22 4.77
C GLU A 107 5.36 -4.89 4.50
N TYR A 108 4.30 -4.58 5.24
CA TYR A 108 3.60 -3.30 5.13
C TYR A 108 4.45 -2.14 5.61
N MET A 109 5.18 -2.30 6.72
CA MET A 109 6.14 -1.30 7.16
C MET A 109 7.17 -1.01 6.07
N ARG A 110 7.76 -2.07 5.49
CA ARG A 110 8.74 -1.98 4.41
C ARG A 110 8.16 -1.27 3.17
N VAL A 111 7.01 -1.73 2.68
CA VAL A 111 6.37 -1.20 1.47
C VAL A 111 5.99 0.27 1.64
N TYR A 112 5.36 0.65 2.75
CA TYR A 112 4.99 2.05 2.97
C TYR A 112 6.21 2.93 3.20
N LYS A 113 7.29 2.41 3.81
CA LYS A 113 8.56 3.13 3.88
C LYS A 113 9.17 3.37 2.50
N ALA A 114 9.25 2.35 1.65
CA ALA A 114 9.71 2.45 0.27
C ALA A 114 8.86 3.43 -0.54
N LYS A 115 7.53 3.29 -0.47
CA LYS A 115 6.55 4.16 -1.14
C LYS A 115 6.73 5.62 -0.74
N ASN A 116 6.86 5.91 0.56
CA ASN A 116 7.04 7.28 1.04
C ASN A 116 8.37 7.88 0.59
N MET A 117 9.45 7.08 0.52
CA MET A 117 10.73 7.52 -0.03
C MET A 117 10.64 7.81 -1.52
N LEU A 118 10.01 6.92 -2.30
CA LEU A 118 9.76 7.12 -3.73
C LEU A 118 8.91 8.37 -3.99
N LEU A 119 7.82 8.57 -3.23
CA LEU A 119 6.95 9.74 -3.38
C LEU A 119 7.73 11.06 -3.20
N LYS A 120 8.69 11.13 -2.27
CA LYS A 120 9.54 12.33 -2.07
C LYS A 120 10.41 12.66 -3.27
N MET A 121 10.81 11.65 -4.05
CA MET A 121 11.60 11.79 -5.29
C MET A 121 10.73 12.19 -6.49
N THR A 122 9.42 11.97 -6.40
CA THR A 122 8.46 12.37 -7.43
C THR A 122 8.00 13.82 -7.25
N LYS A 123 7.14 14.28 -8.14
CA LYS A 123 6.45 15.59 -8.04
C LYS A 123 5.27 15.59 -7.08
N ASP A 124 5.22 14.64 -6.15
CA ASP A 124 4.16 14.61 -5.15
C ASP A 124 4.30 15.81 -4.18
N PRO A 125 3.21 16.54 -3.90
CA PRO A 125 3.28 17.71 -3.04
C PRO A 125 3.38 17.35 -1.55
N VAL A 126 3.08 16.11 -1.15
CA VAL A 126 3.20 15.66 0.23
C VAL A 126 4.66 15.36 0.55
N VAL A 127 5.27 16.16 1.43
CA VAL A 127 6.69 16.03 1.83
C VAL A 127 6.86 15.21 3.11
N SER A 128 5.84 15.19 3.96
CA SER A 128 5.75 14.34 5.15
C SER A 128 4.34 13.79 5.27
N VAL A 129 4.23 12.55 5.74
CA VAL A 129 2.93 11.88 5.94
C VAL A 129 2.49 11.87 7.40
N ASN A 130 3.42 12.04 8.34
CA ASN A 130 3.11 12.13 9.77
C ASN A 130 4.05 13.15 10.47
N PRO A 131 3.58 14.37 10.80
CA PRO A 131 2.31 14.94 10.35
C PRO A 131 2.28 15.12 8.83
N ILE A 132 1.08 15.24 8.26
CA ILE A 132 0.93 15.55 6.84
C ILE A 132 1.42 16.98 6.58
N ILE A 133 2.48 17.12 5.79
CA ILE A 133 3.03 18.41 5.38
C ILE A 133 2.97 18.48 3.85
N ILE A 134 2.38 19.54 3.32
CA ILE A 134 2.19 19.77 1.88
C ILE A 134 3.02 20.98 1.46
N ALA A 135 3.92 20.79 0.50
CA ALA A 135 4.71 21.84 -0.10
C ALA A 135 3.89 22.58 -1.17
N LEU A 136 3.63 23.87 -0.94
CA LEU A 136 2.72 24.67 -1.78
C LEU A 136 3.28 24.94 -3.19
N ASP A 137 4.58 25.09 -3.31
CA ASP A 137 5.33 25.19 -4.57
C ASP A 137 5.12 23.93 -5.41
N LYS A 138 5.41 22.74 -4.86
CA LYS A 138 5.18 21.45 -5.52
C LYS A 138 3.71 21.25 -5.89
N TYR A 139 2.79 21.67 -5.03
CA TYR A 139 1.35 21.62 -5.30
C TYR A 139 0.97 22.48 -6.52
N LYS A 140 1.48 23.72 -6.57
CA LYS A 140 1.25 24.63 -7.70
C LYS A 140 1.86 24.09 -8.99
N GLU A 141 3.07 23.53 -8.93
CA GLU A 141 3.72 22.88 -10.07
C GLU A 141 2.92 21.70 -10.59
N LYS A 142 2.46 20.80 -9.70
CA LYS A 142 1.62 19.66 -10.06
C LYS A 142 0.33 20.10 -10.75
N LYS A 143 -0.32 21.17 -10.26
CA LYS A 143 -1.50 21.75 -10.93
C LYS A 143 -1.19 22.33 -12.31
N LYS A 144 -0.06 23.03 -12.48
CA LYS A 144 0.34 23.64 -13.76
C LYS A 144 0.72 22.61 -14.82
N LYS A 145 1.35 21.50 -14.43
CA LYS A 145 1.86 20.48 -15.36
C LYS A 145 0.78 19.67 -16.08
N ASN A 146 -0.47 19.65 -15.59
CA ASN A 146 -1.59 19.12 -16.37
C ASN A 146 -1.77 19.84 -17.72
N ASN A 147 -1.17 21.02 -17.89
CA ASN A 147 -1.25 21.82 -19.12
C ASN A 147 0.04 21.81 -19.97
N TYR A 148 1.14 21.19 -19.51
CA TYR A 148 2.43 21.17 -20.22
C TYR A 148 3.05 19.78 -20.19
N THR A 149 2.93 19.04 -21.29
CA THR A 149 3.76 17.87 -21.57
C THR A 149 5.10 18.33 -22.13
N ASP A 150 6.21 17.94 -21.47
CA ASP A 150 7.56 18.20 -21.96
C ASP A 150 7.75 17.50 -23.32
N ILE A 151 7.76 18.26 -24.41
CA ILE A 151 7.61 17.80 -25.82
C ILE A 151 8.73 16.82 -26.26
N ALA A 152 9.84 16.73 -25.52
CA ALA A 152 11.02 15.96 -25.90
C ALA A 152 11.32 14.72 -25.03
N THR A 153 10.44 14.32 -24.10
CA THR A 153 10.72 13.21 -23.16
C THR A 153 9.79 12.02 -23.37
N THR A 154 10.33 10.81 -23.40
CA THR A 154 9.54 9.57 -23.43
C THR A 154 9.00 9.25 -22.05
N TYR A 155 7.68 9.13 -21.95
CA TYR A 155 6.97 8.69 -20.74
C TYR A 155 6.40 7.29 -20.93
N GLU A 156 6.35 6.54 -19.84
CA GLU A 156 5.79 5.21 -19.85
C GLU A 156 4.99 4.99 -18.56
N GLN A 157 3.68 4.84 -18.71
CA GLN A 157 2.77 4.49 -17.62
C GLN A 157 2.44 3.00 -17.72
N ALA A 158 2.68 2.26 -16.65
CA ALA A 158 2.28 0.86 -16.55
C ALA A 158 2.29 0.38 -15.10
N VAL A 159 1.92 -0.88 -14.93
CA VAL A 159 2.23 -1.66 -13.74
C VAL A 159 3.54 -2.41 -14.01
N PHE A 160 4.53 -2.17 -13.16
CA PHE A 160 5.86 -2.72 -13.26
C PHE A 160 6.13 -3.69 -12.11
N GLU A 161 6.89 -4.73 -12.38
CA GLU A 161 7.41 -5.67 -11.39
C GLU A 161 8.92 -5.47 -11.23
N VAL A 162 9.40 -5.45 -9.99
CA VAL A 162 10.82 -5.37 -9.66
C VAL A 162 11.48 -6.72 -9.96
N GLN A 163 12.43 -6.75 -10.89
CA GLN A 163 13.14 -7.96 -11.28
C GLN A 163 14.48 -8.10 -10.58
N GLU A 164 15.16 -6.98 -10.31
CA GLU A 164 16.49 -6.99 -9.70
C GLU A 164 16.74 -5.71 -8.90
N CYS A 165 17.33 -5.85 -7.71
CA CYS A 165 17.84 -4.74 -6.90
C CYS A 165 19.35 -4.94 -6.69
N LYS A 166 20.19 -4.12 -7.30
CA LYS A 166 21.64 -4.18 -7.15
C LYS A 166 22.14 -3.27 -6.04
N GLU A 167 23.18 -3.72 -5.34
CA GLU A 167 24.00 -2.85 -4.50
C GLU A 167 24.57 -1.71 -5.36
N GLY A 168 24.34 -0.46 -4.92
CA GLY A 168 24.61 0.75 -5.72
C GLY A 168 23.38 1.44 -6.31
N GLY A 169 22.16 0.94 -6.04
CA GLY A 169 20.91 1.65 -6.31
C GLY A 169 20.31 1.42 -7.70
N GLN A 170 20.93 0.57 -8.53
CA GLN A 170 20.32 0.13 -9.77
C GLN A 170 19.16 -0.83 -9.46
N VAL A 171 17.96 -0.48 -9.93
CA VAL A 171 16.77 -1.34 -9.86
C VAL A 171 16.26 -1.60 -11.27
N ILE A 172 16.06 -2.87 -11.62
CA ILE A 172 15.49 -3.27 -12.91
C ILE A 172 14.01 -3.57 -12.71
N LEU A 173 13.18 -2.92 -13.53
CA LEU A 173 11.75 -3.16 -13.60
C LEU A 173 11.38 -3.79 -14.94
N ASN A 174 10.42 -4.70 -14.95
CA ASN A 174 9.74 -5.12 -16.17
C ASN A 174 8.28 -4.65 -16.09
N LYS A 175 7.68 -4.35 -17.23
CA LYS A 175 6.21 -4.21 -17.26
C LYS A 175 5.59 -5.58 -17.01
N LEU A 176 4.52 -5.65 -16.22
CA LEU A 176 3.78 -6.90 -16.06
C LEU A 176 3.34 -7.42 -17.44
N GLY A 177 3.63 -8.70 -17.71
CA GLY A 177 3.36 -9.34 -18.99
C GLY A 177 4.34 -9.01 -20.13
N GLN A 178 5.40 -8.22 -19.91
CA GLN A 178 6.41 -7.92 -20.93
C GLN A 178 7.84 -8.07 -20.38
N SER A 179 8.73 -8.64 -21.18
CA SER A 179 10.14 -8.84 -20.78
C SER A 179 11.04 -7.63 -21.02
N LYS A 180 10.49 -6.47 -21.43
CA LYS A 180 11.29 -5.27 -21.70
C LYS A 180 11.77 -4.66 -20.37
N PRO A 181 13.10 -4.53 -20.16
CA PRO A 181 13.64 -4.00 -18.92
C PRO A 181 13.70 -2.47 -18.90
N TYR A 182 13.40 -1.91 -17.74
CA TYR A 182 13.46 -0.49 -17.40
C TYR A 182 14.40 -0.30 -16.21
N LYS A 183 15.51 0.38 -16.45
CA LYS A 183 16.56 0.57 -15.45
C LYS A 183 16.32 1.87 -14.66
N LEU A 184 15.97 1.77 -13.39
CA LEU A 184 15.94 2.88 -12.45
C LEU A 184 17.29 3.02 -11.73
N LEU A 185 17.65 4.25 -11.40
CA LEU A 185 18.73 4.54 -10.46
C LEU A 185 18.13 5.25 -9.25
N LEU A 186 18.12 4.58 -8.10
CA LEU A 186 17.51 5.04 -6.86
C LEU A 186 18.59 5.32 -5.82
N GLU A 187 18.40 6.37 -5.03
CA GLU A 187 19.33 6.77 -3.99
C GLU A 187 19.23 5.87 -2.75
N TYR A 188 20.29 5.84 -1.95
CA TYR A 188 20.25 5.23 -0.62
C TYR A 188 19.41 6.09 0.34
N PRO A 189 18.58 5.50 1.23
CA PRO A 189 18.34 4.08 1.42
C PRO A 189 17.15 3.52 0.61
N THR A 190 16.53 4.30 -0.28
CA THR A 190 15.28 3.94 -0.98
C THR A 190 15.34 2.56 -1.61
N TYR A 191 16.39 2.26 -2.40
CA TYR A 191 16.51 0.98 -3.10
C TYR A 191 16.61 -0.24 -2.15
N LYS A 192 17.04 -0.06 -0.90
CA LYS A 192 17.17 -1.16 0.08
C LYS A 192 15.83 -1.66 0.59
N TYR A 193 14.76 -0.87 0.43
CA TYR A 193 13.42 -1.27 0.84
C TYR A 193 12.63 -1.94 -0.29
N LEU A 194 13.11 -1.89 -1.53
CA LEU A 194 12.51 -2.60 -2.66
C LEU A 194 12.96 -4.07 -2.64
N ARG A 195 12.05 -4.97 -2.98
CA ARG A 195 12.35 -6.40 -3.14
C ARG A 195 11.94 -6.88 -4.53
N VAL A 196 12.62 -7.92 -4.99
CA VAL A 196 12.25 -8.65 -6.22
C VAL A 196 10.81 -9.17 -6.07
N GLY A 197 10.02 -9.01 -7.13
CA GLY A 197 8.58 -9.31 -7.18
C GLY A 197 7.67 -8.17 -6.70
N ASP A 198 8.18 -7.12 -6.07
CA ASP A 198 7.34 -5.97 -5.69
C ASP A 198 6.74 -5.32 -6.94
N ILE A 199 5.52 -4.78 -6.80
CA ILE A 199 4.76 -4.24 -7.92
C ILE A 199 4.57 -2.73 -7.77
N LEU A 200 4.93 -1.98 -8.79
CA LEU A 200 4.88 -0.52 -8.87
C LEU A 200 3.91 -0.10 -9.97
N HIS A 201 2.78 0.51 -9.61
CA HIS A 201 1.96 1.23 -10.59
C HIS A 201 2.46 2.68 -10.65
N ALA A 202 3.20 2.99 -11.71
CA ALA A 202 3.92 4.25 -11.83
C ALA A 202 3.90 4.81 -13.25
N VAL A 203 4.24 6.09 -13.35
CA VAL A 203 4.68 6.75 -14.57
C VAL A 203 6.18 6.96 -14.44
N ILE A 204 6.94 6.35 -15.35
CA ILE A 204 8.38 6.58 -15.46
C ILE A 204 8.68 7.44 -16.68
N LYS A 205 9.74 8.23 -16.60
CA LYS A 205 10.24 9.05 -17.72
C LYS A 205 11.68 8.67 -18.03
N ARG A 206 12.03 8.66 -19.31
CA ARG A 206 13.42 8.46 -19.72
C ARG A 206 14.21 9.72 -19.45
N LYS A 207 15.35 9.61 -18.76
CA LYS A 207 16.23 10.76 -18.58
C LYS A 207 17.01 11.01 -19.87
N LEU A 208 16.91 12.22 -20.42
CA LEU A 208 17.64 12.62 -21.63
C LEU A 208 19.14 12.38 -21.44
N PHE A 209 19.81 11.84 -22.46
CA PHE A 209 21.25 11.49 -22.46
C PHE A 209 21.69 10.35 -21.53
N TYR A 210 20.76 9.73 -20.79
CA TYR A 210 21.05 8.57 -19.94
C TYR A 210 20.25 7.34 -20.39
N VAL A 211 20.76 6.15 -20.03
CA VAL A 211 20.07 4.87 -20.27
C VAL A 211 19.06 4.56 -19.14
N TYR A 212 18.97 5.43 -18.14
CA TYR A 212 18.14 5.27 -16.95
C TYR A 212 16.78 5.95 -17.09
N TRP A 213 15.82 5.41 -16.33
CA TRP A 213 14.49 5.95 -16.14
C TRP A 213 14.37 6.56 -14.74
N GLU A 214 13.49 7.52 -14.59
CA GLU A 214 13.14 8.15 -13.31
C GLU A 214 11.65 7.95 -13.05
N VAL A 215 11.28 7.74 -11.78
CA VAL A 215 9.87 7.70 -11.37
C VAL A 215 9.35 9.14 -11.36
N GLU A 216 8.48 9.50 -12.32
CA GLU A 216 7.84 10.82 -12.38
C GLU A 216 6.62 10.87 -11.46
N GLU A 217 5.84 9.78 -11.43
CA GLU A 217 4.67 9.63 -10.55
C GLU A 217 4.56 8.20 -10.05
N LEU A 218 4.31 8.03 -8.74
CA LEU A 218 3.93 6.75 -8.15
C LEU A 218 2.44 6.78 -7.80
N LYS A 219 1.65 5.95 -8.48
CA LYS A 219 0.22 5.78 -8.16
C LYS A 219 0.06 4.84 -6.98
N PHE A 220 0.60 3.63 -7.09
CA PHE A 220 0.50 2.59 -6.07
C PHE A 220 1.77 1.75 -5.98
N TYR A 221 2.02 1.20 -4.80
CA TYR A 221 3.07 0.22 -4.52
C TYR A 221 2.39 -0.96 -3.85
N TYR A 222 2.59 -2.15 -4.39
CA TYR A 222 1.99 -3.38 -3.89
C TYR A 222 3.05 -4.44 -3.58
N LEU A 223 2.67 -5.38 -2.72
CA LEU A 223 3.37 -6.64 -2.54
C LEU A 223 3.15 -7.57 -3.75
N PRO A 224 4.03 -8.56 -3.99
CA PRO A 224 3.92 -9.48 -5.13
C PRO A 224 2.55 -10.17 -5.23
N GLN A 225 1.98 -10.56 -4.09
CA GLN A 225 0.70 -11.27 -4.01
C GLN A 225 -0.48 -10.45 -4.56
N ALA A 226 -0.34 -9.12 -4.64
CA ALA A 226 -1.39 -8.27 -5.18
C ALA A 226 -1.68 -8.53 -6.66
N GLN A 227 -0.79 -9.20 -7.40
CA GLN A 227 -0.98 -9.55 -8.80
C GLN A 227 -2.31 -10.28 -9.06
N GLU A 228 -2.77 -11.11 -8.11
CA GLU A 228 -4.04 -11.83 -8.21
C GLU A 228 -5.27 -10.91 -8.29
N PHE A 229 -5.16 -9.69 -7.75
CA PHE A 229 -6.24 -8.70 -7.69
C PHE A 229 -6.09 -7.56 -8.70
N LEU A 230 -4.93 -7.48 -9.36
CA LEU A 230 -4.69 -6.50 -10.42
C LEU A 230 -5.32 -7.05 -11.68
N VAL A 231 -6.49 -6.52 -12.05
CA VAL A 231 -7.09 -6.75 -13.37
C VAL A 231 -6.13 -6.16 -14.40
N LEU A 232 -5.37 -7.02 -15.09
CA LEU A 232 -4.40 -6.67 -16.13
C LEU A 232 -5.01 -6.84 -17.51
#